data_AF-A0A831R9D3-F1
#
_entry.id   AF-A0A831R9D3-F1
#
_cell.length_a   1.000
_cell.length_b   1.000
_cell.length_c   1.000
_cell.angle_alpha   90.00
_cell.angle_beta   90.00
_cell.angle_gamma   90.00
#
_symmetry.space_group_name_H-M   'P 1'
#
loop_
_entity.id
_entity.type
_entity.pdbx_description
1 polymer ?
#
loop_
_entity_poly.entity_id
_entity_poly.type
_entity_poly.pdbx_seq_one_letter_code
_entity_poly.pdbx_strand_id
1 'polypeptide(L)'
;MNILLSFPYQSKLVWAATILLIGLLLALYIVQVNLITGSAYNISSLEGQLKEFRESNKSLERTYMQAIQLRNMDEMASLMGFEKISSVSYIRVIDSAVAQNLPE
;
A
#
# COMPACT_ATOMS: atom_id res chain seq x y z
N MET A 1 -44.16 37.28 37.82
CA MET A 1 -43.98 37.33 39.27
C MET A 1 -44.33 35.95 39.84
N ASN A 2 -43.37 35.03 39.93
CA ASN A 2 -43.50 33.75 40.65
C ASN A 2 -42.08 33.15 40.83
N ILE A 3 -41.22 33.92 41.50
CA ILE A 3 -39.90 33.46 41.96
C ILE A 3 -39.98 33.37 43.49
N LEU A 4 -40.94 32.57 43.97
CA LEU A 4 -41.13 32.22 45.38
C LEU A 4 -41.53 30.74 45.51
N LEU A 5 -41.10 29.90 44.57
CA LEU A 5 -41.06 28.45 44.79
C LEU A 5 -39.92 28.20 45.78
N SER A 6 -40.28 28.14 47.06
CA SER A 6 -39.50 27.70 48.23
C SER A 6 -38.00 27.44 47.97
N PHE A 7 -37.15 28.28 48.58
CA PHE A 7 -35.68 28.19 48.58
C PHE A 7 -35.08 26.75 48.64
N PRO A 8 -35.60 25.79 49.44
CA PRO A 8 -35.07 24.42 49.45
C PRO A 8 -35.50 23.54 48.27
N TYR A 9 -36.53 23.90 47.52
CA TYR A 9 -37.02 23.13 46.37
C TYR A 9 -36.24 23.46 45.10
N GLN A 10 -35.86 24.74 44.94
CA GLN A 10 -34.98 25.22 43.86
C GLN A 10 -33.58 24.58 43.95
N SER A 11 -32.99 24.49 45.15
CA SER A 11 -31.66 23.90 45.34
C SER A 11 -31.62 22.41 45.02
N LYS A 12 -32.67 21.65 45.38
CA LYS A 12 -32.79 20.23 45.02
C LYS A 12 -32.91 20.02 43.51
N LEU A 13 -33.66 20.87 42.82
CA LEU A 13 -33.78 20.85 41.36
C LEU A 13 -32.46 21.15 40.66
N VAL A 14 -31.70 22.14 41.14
CA VAL A 14 -30.36 22.47 40.61
C VAL A 14 -29.39 21.32 40.82
N TRP A 15 -29.43 20.66 41.99
CA TRP A 15 -28.61 19.46 42.25
C TRP A 15 -28.98 18.30 41.34
N ALA A 16 -30.27 18.02 41.17
CA ALA A 16 -30.74 16.98 40.25
C ALA A 16 -30.33 17.27 38.80
N ALA A 17 -30.48 18.53 38.35
CA ALA A 17 -30.06 18.96 37.02
C ALA A 17 -28.55 18.84 36.82
N THR A 18 -27.75 19.17 37.85
CA THR A 18 -26.29 19.04 37.81
C THR A 18 -25.86 17.58 37.70
N ILE A 19 -26.48 16.69 38.48
CA ILE A 19 -26.20 15.25 38.42
C ILE A 19 -26.57 14.69 37.05
N LEU A 20 -27.74 15.08 36.52
CA LEU A 20 -28.18 14.68 35.20
C LEU A 20 -27.23 15.18 34.10
N LEU A 21 -26.77 16.43 34.21
CA LEU A 21 -25.82 17.03 33.29
C LEU A 21 -24.48 16.28 33.32
N ILE A 22 -23.94 15.98 34.51
CA ILE A 22 -22.72 15.19 34.66
C ILE A 22 -22.88 13.80 34.03
N GLY A 23 -24.00 13.13 34.29
CA GLY A 23 -24.30 11.82 33.69
C GLY A 23 -24.34 11.88 32.16
N LEU A 24 -24.96 12.92 31.60
CA LEU A 24 -25.03 13.13 30.16
C LEU A 24 -23.65 13.42 29.55
N LEU A 25 -22.82 14.23 30.21
CA LEU A 25 -21.44 14.49 29.79
C LEU A 25 -20.59 13.22 29.80
N LEU A 26 -20.73 12.37 30.83
CA LEU A 26 -20.01 11.09 30.90
C LEU A 26 -20.44 10.13 29.78
N ALA A 27 -21.74 10.04 29.51
CA ALA A 27 -22.24 9.21 28.41
C ALA A 27 -21.71 9.68 27.06
N LEU A 28 -21.75 11.00 26.80
CA LEU A 28 -21.18 11.59 25.58
C LEU A 28 -19.67 11.35 25.47
N TYR A 29 -18.94 11.43 26.58
CA TYR A 29 -17.51 11.15 26.60
C TYR A 29 -17.20 9.71 26.17
N ILE A 30 -17.94 8.73 26.69
CA ILE A 30 -17.79 7.32 26.30
C ILE A 30 -18.03 7.14 24.79
N VAL A 31 -19.09 7.76 24.25
CA VAL A 31 -19.39 7.70 22.81
C VAL A 31 -18.26 8.36 21.99
N GLN A 32 -17.76 9.51 22.42
CA GLN A 32 -16.66 10.20 21.72
C GLN A 32 -15.39 9.35 21.68
N VAL A 33 -15.00 8.75 22.82
CA VAL A 33 -13.82 7.88 22.88
C VAL A 33 -13.97 6.67 21.94
N ASN A 34 -15.15 6.05 21.91
CA ASN A 34 -15.41 4.93 20.99
C ASN A 34 -15.35 5.35 19.52
N LEU A 35 -15.91 6.50 19.15
CA LEU A 35 -15.87 7.03 17.79
C LEU A 35 -14.45 7.38 17.35
N ILE A 36 -13.67 8.03 18.24
CA ILE A 36 -12.27 8.37 17.98
C ILE A 36 -11.44 7.10 17.79
N THR A 37 -11.64 6.10 18.66
CA THR A 37 -10.92 4.83 18.58
C THR A 37 -11.27 4.10 17.28
N GLY A 38 -12.55 3.99 16.93
CA GLY A 38 -12.98 3.38 15.67
C GLY A 38 -12.44 4.11 14.45
N SER A 39 -12.44 5.45 14.47
CA SER A 39 -11.88 6.27 13.39
C SER A 39 -10.37 6.07 13.26
N ALA A 40 -9.63 5.98 14.37
CA ALA A 40 -8.20 5.71 14.37
C ALA A 40 -7.86 4.35 13.76
N TYR A 41 -8.64 3.31 14.10
CA TYR A 41 -8.49 1.98 13.47
C TYR A 41 -8.76 2.02 11.96
N ASN A 42 -9.81 2.73 11.53
CA ASN A 42 -10.12 2.89 10.11
C ASN A 42 -9.01 3.64 9.36
N ILE A 43 -8.46 4.71 9.95
CA ILE A 43 -7.32 5.45 9.38
C ILE A 43 -6.11 4.53 9.23
N SER A 44 -5.77 3.77 10.28
CA SER A 44 -4.63 2.84 10.22
C SER A 44 -4.80 1.77 9.13
N SER A 45 -6.02 1.24 8.97
CA SER A 45 -6.32 0.30 7.88
C SER A 45 -6.17 0.94 6.49
N LEU A 46 -6.68 2.17 6.32
CA LEU A 46 -6.56 2.92 5.06
C LEU A 46 -5.11 3.26 4.73
N GLU A 47 -4.30 3.62 5.72
CA GLU A 47 -2.87 3.85 5.55
C GLU A 47 -2.14 2.57 5.09
N GLY A 48 -2.51 1.41 5.64
CA GLY A 48 -2.01 0.11 5.21
C GLY A 48 -2.33 -0.17 3.74
N GLN A 49 -3.60 -0.04 3.36
CA GLN A 49 -4.05 -0.22 1.98
C GLN A 49 -3.38 0.77 1.01
N LEU A 50 -3.19 2.02 1.43
CA LEU A 50 -2.50 3.04 0.62
C LEU A 50 -1.02 2.68 0.41
N LYS A 51 -0.36 2.11 1.41
CA LYS A 51 1.02 1.63 1.31
C LYS A 51 1.14 0.46 0.34
N GLU A 52 0.26 -0.54 0.47
CA GLU A 52 0.21 -1.68 -0.47
C GLU A 52 -0.03 -1.22 -1.91
N PHE A 53 -0.99 -0.29 -2.09
CA PHE A 53 -1.26 0.27 -3.41
C PHE A 53 -0.05 1.00 -4.00
N ARG A 54 0.69 1.77 -3.19
CA ARG A 54 1.93 2.43 -3.63
C ARG A 54 3.03 1.43 -4.01
N GLU A 55 3.20 0.36 -3.23
CA GLU A 55 4.20 -0.66 -3.52
C GLU A 55 3.86 -1.42 -4.80
N SER A 56 2.60 -1.79 -4.98
CA SER A 56 2.09 -2.41 -6.21
C SER A 56 2.30 -1.50 -7.43
N ASN A 57 1.97 -0.21 -7.32
CA ASN A 57 2.15 0.74 -8.41
C ASN A 57 3.65 0.92 -8.77
N LYS A 58 4.54 1.04 -7.78
CA LYS A 58 6.00 1.06 -8.02
C LYS A 58 6.51 -0.22 -8.67
N SER A 59 5.95 -1.37 -8.33
CA SER A 59 6.29 -2.62 -9.00
C SER A 59 5.86 -2.60 -10.46
N LEU A 60 4.63 -2.15 -10.72
CA LEU A 60 4.08 -2.05 -12.07
C LEU A 60 4.88 -1.06 -12.93
N GLU A 61 5.25 0.09 -12.37
CA GLU A 61 6.11 1.09 -13.03
C GLU A 61 7.47 0.48 -13.42
N ARG A 62 8.10 -0.27 -12.52
CA ARG A 62 9.37 -0.98 -12.81
C ARG A 62 9.21 -2.00 -13.93
N THR A 63 8.17 -2.82 -13.89
CA THR A 63 7.89 -3.82 -14.93
C THR A 63 7.59 -3.14 -16.27
N TYR A 64 6.85 -2.05 -16.27
CA TYR A 64 6.53 -1.28 -17.47
C TYR A 64 7.79 -0.64 -18.08
N MET A 65 8.65 -0.02 -17.26
CA MET A 65 9.91 0.55 -17.72
C MET A 65 10.85 -0.51 -18.30
N GLN A 66 10.92 -1.70 -17.68
CA GLN A 66 11.69 -2.82 -18.23
C GLN A 66 11.12 -3.29 -19.57
N ALA A 67 9.80 -3.41 -19.70
CA ALA A 67 9.15 -3.80 -20.95
C ALA A 67 9.40 -2.77 -22.07
N ILE A 68 9.32 -1.47 -21.76
CA ILE A 68 9.68 -0.41 -22.71
C ILE A 68 11.14 -0.49 -23.12
N GLN A 69 12.05 -0.66 -22.16
CA GLN A 69 13.49 -0.75 -22.47
C GLN A 69 13.78 -1.93 -23.39
N LEU A 70 13.22 -3.12 -23.12
CA LEU A 70 13.35 -4.28 -23.98
C LEU A 70 12.80 -4.00 -25.39
N ARG A 71 11.61 -3.40 -25.48
CA ARG A 71 10.98 -3.06 -26.77
C ARG A 71 11.85 -2.09 -27.57
N ASN A 72 12.40 -1.07 -26.91
CA ASN A 72 13.27 -0.10 -27.55
C ASN A 72 14.61 -0.74 -27.98
N MET A 73 15.14 -1.70 -27.22
CA MET A 73 16.33 -2.46 -27.63
C MET A 73 16.04 -3.35 -28.83
N ASP A 74 14.89 -4.03 -28.87
CA ASP A 74 14.46 -4.83 -30.03
C ASP A 74 14.27 -3.93 -31.28
N GLU A 75 13.65 -2.75 -31.14
CA GLU A 75 13.52 -1.76 -32.23
C GLU A 75 14.89 -1.25 -32.71
N MET A 76 15.81 -0.92 -31.80
CA MET A 76 17.16 -0.45 -32.13
C MET A 76 18.00 -1.54 -32.81
N ALA A 77 17.91 -2.79 -32.32
CA ALA A 77 18.58 -3.94 -32.91
C ALA A 77 18.09 -4.19 -34.34
N SER A 78 16.77 -4.10 -34.56
CA SER A 78 16.18 -4.21 -35.90
C SER A 78 16.64 -3.08 -36.84
N LEU A 79 16.71 -1.83 -36.36
CA LEU A 79 17.23 -0.70 -37.13
C LEU A 79 18.71 -0.85 -37.51
N MET A 80 19.52 -1.48 -36.66
CA MET A 80 20.93 -1.77 -36.93
C MET A 80 21.13 -3.02 -37.80
N GLY A 81 20.06 -3.69 -38.24
CA GLY A 81 20.11 -4.89 -39.06
C GLY A 81 20.48 -6.17 -38.29
N PHE A 82 20.41 -6.17 -36.96
CA PHE A 82 20.56 -7.38 -36.17
C PHE A 82 19.29 -8.22 -36.24
N GLU A 83 19.45 -9.51 -36.54
CA GLU A 83 18.36 -10.48 -36.58
C GLU A 83 18.23 -11.20 -35.24
N LYS A 84 17.00 -11.45 -34.79
CA LYS A 84 16.72 -12.09 -33.51
C LYS A 84 17.13 -13.57 -33.57
N ILE A 85 18.21 -13.92 -32.88
CA ILE A 85 18.73 -15.30 -32.86
C ILE A 85 17.74 -16.21 -32.11
N SER A 86 17.05 -17.10 -32.84
CA SER A 86 16.05 -18.02 -32.27
C SER A 86 16.64 -19.28 -31.66
N SER A 87 17.83 -19.71 -32.10
CA SER A 87 18.56 -20.82 -31.49
C SER A 87 20.07 -20.66 -31.67
N VAL A 88 20.83 -20.92 -30.59
CA VAL A 88 22.29 -21.02 -30.62
C VAL A 88 22.63 -22.50 -30.52
N SER A 89 23.07 -23.10 -31.62
CA SER A 89 23.53 -24.49 -31.63
C SER A 89 25.06 -24.49 -31.51
N TYR A 90 25.57 -24.96 -30.38
CA TYR A 90 27.00 -25.15 -30.18
C TYR A 90 27.43 -26.44 -30.87
N ILE A 91 28.12 -26.31 -32.00
CA ILE A 91 28.78 -27.44 -32.65
C ILE A 91 30.02 -27.77 -31.82
N ARG A 92 29.95 -28.86 -31.05
CA ARG A 92 31.11 -29.40 -30.34
C ARG A 92 32.04 -30.02 -31.37
N VAL A 93 33.09 -29.28 -31.75
CA VAL A 93 34.19 -29.85 -32.53
C VAL A 93 34.91 -30.83 -31.61
N ILE A 94 34.70 -32.12 -31.83
CA ILE A 94 35.53 -33.17 -31.23
C ILE A 94 36.89 -33.00 -31.89
N ASP A 95 37.91 -32.65 -31.10
CA ASP A 95 39.30 -32.46 -31.55
C ASP A 95 39.66 -33.52 -32.59
N SER A 96 39.68 -33.10 -33.85
CA SER A 96 40.07 -33.98 -34.95
C SER A 96 41.53 -34.31 -34.75
N ALA A 97 41.79 -35.60 -34.60
CA ALA A 97 43.02 -36.27 -35.02
C ALA A 97 43.72 -35.44 -36.11
N VAL A 98 44.77 -34.74 -35.70
CA VAL A 98 45.74 -34.14 -36.60
C VAL A 98 46.28 -35.28 -37.48
N ALA A 99 46.17 -35.11 -38.80
CA ALA A 99 46.65 -36.08 -39.77
C ALA A 99 48.12 -36.40 -39.49
N GLN A 100 48.39 -37.62 -39.01
CA GLN A 100 49.72 -38.12 -38.72
C GLN A 100 50.38 -38.45 -40.05
N ASN A 101 51.27 -37.59 -40.52
CA ASN A 101 52.08 -37.85 -41.70
C ASN A 101 53.13 -38.91 -41.33
N LEU A 102 52.99 -40.14 -41.83
CA LEU A 102 53.99 -41.20 -41.70
C LEU A 102 55.11 -40.95 -42.73
N PRO A 103 56.39 -40.82 -42.34
CA PRO A 103 57.49 -40.83 -43.28
C PRO A 103 57.85 -42.27 -43.67
N GLU A 104 58.09 -42.49 -44.97
CA GLU A 104 58.69 -43.71 -45.54
C GLU A 104 60.16 -43.88 -45.12
#